data_AF-A0A5N5TF72-F1
#
_entry.id   AF-A0A5N5TF72-F1
#
_cell.length_a   1.000
_cell.length_b   1.000
_cell.length_c   1.000
_cell.angle_alpha   90.00
_cell.angle_beta   90.00
_cell.angle_gamma   90.00
#
_symmetry.space_group_name_H-M   'P 1'
#
loop_
_entity.id
_entity.type
_entity.pdbx_description
1 polymer ?
#
loop_
_entity_poly.entity_id
_entity_poly.type
_entity_poly.pdbx_seq_one_letter_code
_entity_poly.pdbx_strand_id
1 'polypeptide(L)'
;MYETPEIHPRIKEKEKIYIMEHRAKADNAQKPKKTPWLDLATSVPLWAVNIAHCGNMFGLIFLLTQLPLYMSSIIGVNIKTVSNDYSIIAVKSLVYWSFGFVSTALGVSNTVAFLYTTLCPIIVGAMTSDETLGQWISVYWYIFGNFFVCGTIYMIFVSTNVQPWNDNFKIAPENSDLSEQENLKLEVFINITNNIF
;
A
#
# COMPACT_ATOMS: atom_id res chain seq x y z
N MET A 1 -7.90 38.17 3.75
CA MET A 1 -7.06 37.06 3.28
C MET A 1 -6.60 37.44 1.89
N TYR A 2 -5.32 37.69 1.66
CA TYR A 2 -4.81 38.08 0.34
C TYR A 2 -4.29 36.83 -0.36
N GLU A 3 -4.85 36.49 -1.53
CA GLU A 3 -4.57 35.23 -2.22
C GLU A 3 -3.31 35.28 -3.10
N THR A 4 -2.84 36.48 -3.44
CA THR A 4 -1.70 36.68 -4.34
C THR A 4 -0.56 37.41 -3.64
N PRO A 5 0.71 36.93 -3.73
CA PRO A 5 1.88 37.55 -3.10
C PRO A 5 2.09 39.02 -3.47
N GLU A 6 1.57 39.46 -4.62
CA GLU A 6 1.64 40.83 -5.14
C GLU A 6 0.93 41.88 -4.27
N ILE A 7 -0.13 41.46 -3.56
CA ILE A 7 -1.02 42.35 -2.82
C ILE A 7 -0.67 42.33 -1.32
N HIS A 8 0.28 41.48 -0.91
CA HIS A 8 0.56 41.27 0.50
C HIS A 8 1.40 42.42 1.11
N PRO A 9 0.87 43.19 2.06
CA PRO A 9 1.47 44.44 2.54
C PRO A 9 2.75 44.26 3.40
N ARG A 10 3.08 43.03 3.78
CA ARG A 10 4.18 42.71 4.72
C ARG A 10 5.30 41.83 4.15
N ILE A 11 5.21 41.44 2.86
CA ILE A 11 6.26 40.60 2.25
C ILE A 11 7.46 41.48 1.90
N LYS A 12 8.66 40.99 2.20
CA LYS A 12 9.92 41.68 1.84
C LYS A 12 10.19 41.49 0.34
N GLU A 13 10.76 42.49 -0.33
CA GLU A 13 10.97 42.44 -1.79
C GLU A 13 11.80 41.23 -2.24
N LYS A 14 12.79 40.81 -1.45
CA LYS A 14 13.58 39.58 -1.72
C LYS A 14 12.74 38.30 -1.66
N GLU A 15 11.85 38.20 -0.68
CA GLU A 15 10.94 37.05 -0.52
C GLU A 15 9.86 37.05 -1.60
N LYS A 16 9.42 38.24 -2.02
CA LYS A 16 8.51 38.42 -3.16
C LYS A 16 9.11 37.92 -4.46
N ILE A 17 10.35 38.33 -4.77
CA ILE A 17 11.09 37.87 -5.96
C ILE A 17 11.28 36.36 -5.90
N TYR A 18 11.69 35.82 -4.74
CA TYR A 18 11.84 34.38 -4.53
C TYR A 18 10.54 33.61 -4.82
N ILE A 19 9.40 34.04 -4.25
CA ILE A 19 8.12 33.39 -4.47
C ILE A 19 7.66 33.52 -5.92
N MET A 20 7.86 34.67 -6.55
CA MET A 20 7.51 34.89 -7.96
C MET A 20 8.33 34.02 -8.89
N GLU A 21 9.63 33.88 -8.64
CA GLU A 21 10.52 33.02 -9.43
C GLU A 21 10.16 31.54 -9.24
N HIS A 22 9.93 31.09 -8.01
CA HIS A 22 9.51 29.70 -7.74
C HIS A 22 8.11 29.43 -8.28
N ARG A 23 7.20 30.40 -8.26
CA ARG A 23 5.87 30.31 -8.86
C ARG A 23 5.97 30.27 -10.38
N ALA A 24 6.80 31.09 -11.00
CA ALA A 24 7.03 31.07 -12.44
C ALA A 24 7.70 29.76 -12.87
N LYS A 25 8.67 29.24 -12.11
CA LYS A 25 9.25 27.90 -12.32
C LYS A 25 8.19 26.82 -12.14
N ALA A 26 7.28 26.93 -11.18
CA ALA A 26 6.18 25.98 -10.96
C ALA A 26 5.05 26.07 -12.02
N ASP A 27 4.79 27.26 -12.57
CA ASP A 27 3.78 27.49 -13.62
C ASP A 27 4.31 27.06 -15.00
N ASN A 28 5.62 27.23 -15.22
CA ASN A 28 6.34 26.69 -16.38
C ASN A 28 6.73 25.21 -16.22
N ALA A 29 6.67 24.66 -15.00
CA ALA A 29 6.86 23.23 -14.78
C ALA A 29 5.72 22.49 -15.47
N GLN A 30 6.08 21.56 -16.33
CA GLN A 30 5.12 20.73 -17.04
C GLN A 30 4.22 20.04 -16.00
N LYS A 31 2.90 20.34 -16.03
CA LYS A 31 1.94 19.74 -15.09
C LYS A 31 2.16 18.21 -15.08
N PRO A 32 2.26 17.57 -13.90
CA PRO A 32 2.48 16.14 -13.85
C PRO A 32 1.43 15.46 -14.73
N LYS A 33 1.88 14.62 -15.67
CA LYS A 33 1.00 13.90 -16.60
C LYS A 33 -0.06 13.19 -15.75
N LYS A 34 -1.35 13.28 -16.13
CA LYS A 34 -2.48 12.70 -15.38
C LYS A 34 -2.09 11.32 -14.86
N THR A 35 -2.26 11.09 -13.56
CA THR A 35 -1.86 9.84 -12.91
C THR A 35 -2.44 8.66 -13.69
N PRO A 36 -1.60 7.76 -14.23
CA PRO A 36 -2.06 6.76 -15.17
C PRO A 36 -2.69 5.59 -14.39
N TRP A 37 -3.94 5.78 -13.94
CA TRP A 37 -4.68 4.81 -13.15
C TRP A 37 -4.82 3.45 -13.83
N LEU A 38 -4.96 3.45 -15.16
CA LEU A 38 -5.08 2.24 -15.97
C LEU A 38 -3.75 1.50 -16.13
N ASP A 39 -2.65 2.23 -16.34
CA ASP A 39 -1.31 1.63 -16.45
C ASP A 39 -0.87 1.06 -15.10
N LEU A 40 -1.23 1.73 -14.00
CA LEU A 40 -1.03 1.22 -12.64
C LEU A 40 -1.81 -0.07 -12.43
N ALA A 41 -3.11 -0.09 -12.77
CA ALA A 41 -3.98 -1.23 -12.59
C ALA A 41 -3.63 -2.43 -13.49
N THR A 42 -2.87 -2.23 -14.56
CA THR A 42 -2.51 -3.29 -15.52
C THR A 42 -1.09 -3.81 -15.30
N SER A 43 -0.38 -3.30 -14.29
CA SER A 43 1.00 -3.68 -14.02
C SER A 43 1.13 -5.07 -13.37
N VAL A 44 1.97 -5.92 -13.97
CA VAL A 44 2.23 -7.30 -13.50
C VAL A 44 2.72 -7.36 -12.04
N PRO A 45 3.66 -6.51 -11.59
CA PRO A 45 4.13 -6.55 -10.21
C PRO A 45 3.05 -6.21 -9.18
N LEU A 46 2.10 -5.35 -9.54
CA LEU A 46 0.98 -4.98 -8.65
C LEU A 46 0.02 -6.15 -8.46
N TRP A 47 -0.29 -6.89 -9.52
CA TRP A 47 -1.08 -8.12 -9.41
C TRP A 47 -0.35 -9.22 -8.64
N ALA A 48 0.96 -9.39 -8.85
CA ALA A 48 1.77 -10.36 -8.11
C ALA A 48 1.76 -10.07 -6.60
N VAL A 49 1.96 -8.81 -6.21
CA VAL A 49 1.89 -8.37 -4.81
C VAL A 49 0.49 -8.57 -4.23
N ASN A 50 -0.57 -8.21 -4.99
CA ASN A 50 -1.94 -8.37 -4.52
C ASN A 50 -2.32 -9.84 -4.33
N ILE A 51 -1.94 -10.73 -5.25
CA ILE A 51 -2.16 -12.19 -5.13
C ILE A 51 -1.41 -12.74 -3.92
N ALA A 52 -0.15 -12.34 -3.73
CA ALA A 52 0.65 -12.74 -2.57
C ALA A 52 0.00 -12.29 -1.26
N HIS A 53 -0.46 -11.05 -1.20
CA HIS A 53 -1.14 -10.49 -0.04
C HIS A 53 -2.47 -11.20 0.23
N CYS A 54 -3.26 -11.49 -0.80
CA CYS A 54 -4.51 -12.23 -0.69
C CYS A 54 -4.29 -13.67 -0.21
N GLY A 55 -3.32 -14.38 -0.78
CA GLY A 55 -2.96 -15.74 -0.36
C GLY A 55 -2.45 -15.79 1.08
N ASN A 56 -1.69 -14.78 1.49
CA ASN A 56 -1.23 -14.64 2.87
C ASN A 56 -2.39 -14.37 3.84
N MET A 57 -3.28 -13.44 3.50
CA MET A 57 -4.48 -13.16 4.31
C MET A 57 -5.37 -14.38 4.42
N PHE A 58 -5.57 -15.13 3.33
CA PHE A 58 -6.33 -16.39 3.34
C PHE A 58 -5.71 -17.44 4.26
N GLY A 59 -4.44 -17.80 4.04
CA GLY A 59 -3.78 -18.85 4.80
C GLY A 59 -3.73 -18.54 6.29
N LEU A 60 -3.50 -17.27 6.66
CA LEU A 60 -3.47 -16.82 8.04
C LEU A 60 -4.85 -16.85 8.70
N ILE A 61 -5.88 -16.29 8.05
CA ILE A 61 -7.26 -16.28 8.59
C ILE A 61 -7.81 -17.70 8.70
N PHE A 62 -7.54 -18.55 7.71
CA PHE A 62 -7.95 -19.95 7.72
C PHE A 62 -7.32 -20.69 8.90
N LEU A 63 -6.00 -20.59 9.08
CA LEU A 63 -5.28 -21.21 10.20
C LEU A 63 -5.80 -20.75 11.56
N LEU A 64 -6.01 -19.44 11.73
CA LEU A 64 -6.53 -18.86 12.97
C LEU A 64 -7.96 -19.30 13.28
N THR A 65 -8.78 -19.53 12.25
CA THR A 65 -10.17 -19.99 12.42
C THR A 65 -10.25 -21.48 12.78
N GLN A 66 -9.27 -22.28 12.33
CA GLN A 66 -9.22 -23.71 12.64
C GLN A 66 -8.64 -24.02 14.02
N LEU A 67 -7.85 -23.10 14.60
CA LEU A 67 -7.23 -23.27 15.91
C LEU A 67 -8.26 -23.58 17.03
N PRO A 68 -9.37 -22.85 17.16
CA PRO A 68 -10.42 -23.16 18.12
C PRO A 68 -11.19 -24.46 17.81
N LEU A 69 -11.39 -24.78 16.53
CA LEU A 69 -12.10 -25.99 16.08
C LEU A 69 -11.29 -27.26 16.36
N TYR A 70 -9.97 -27.22 16.12
CA TYR A 70 -9.06 -28.29 16.51
C TYR A 70 -9.07 -28.52 18.03
N MET A 71 -9.01 -27.44 18.83
CA MET A 71 -9.08 -27.53 20.28
C MET A 71 -10.41 -28.09 20.78
N SER A 72 -11.52 -27.79 20.12
CA SER A 72 -12.80 -28.40 20.50
C SER A 72 -12.92 -29.87 20.11
N SER A 73 -12.55 -30.21 18.88
CA SER A 73 -12.76 -31.56 18.33
C SER A 73 -11.81 -32.59 18.94
N ILE A 74 -10.53 -32.22 19.11
CA ILE A 74 -9.50 -33.13 19.60
C ILE A 74 -9.33 -33.06 21.13
N ILE A 75 -9.42 -31.85 21.72
CA ILE A 75 -9.20 -31.66 23.16
C ILE A 75 -10.54 -31.65 23.94
N GLY A 76 -11.69 -31.63 23.25
CA GLY A 76 -13.01 -31.81 23.87
C GLY A 76 -13.55 -30.57 24.60
N VAL A 77 -12.98 -29.38 24.35
CA VAL A 77 -13.47 -28.13 24.96
C VAL A 77 -14.77 -27.70 24.27
N ASN A 78 -15.88 -27.58 24.99
CA ASN A 78 -17.20 -27.21 24.44
C ASN A 78 -17.21 -25.77 23.88
N ILE A 79 -16.96 -25.60 22.57
CA ILE A 79 -16.95 -24.30 21.88
C ILE A 79 -18.33 -23.80 21.41
N LYS A 80 -19.40 -24.60 21.50
CA LYS A 80 -20.73 -24.19 20.99
C LYS A 80 -21.22 -22.90 21.66
N THR A 81 -20.90 -22.71 22.95
CA THR A 81 -21.19 -21.50 23.72
C THR A 81 -20.30 -20.31 23.31
N VAL A 82 -19.08 -20.58 22.84
CA VAL A 82 -18.10 -19.58 22.41
C VAL A 82 -18.34 -19.15 20.95
N SER A 83 -18.77 -20.04 20.06
CA SER A 83 -18.87 -19.71 18.63
C SER A 83 -19.95 -18.67 18.29
N ASN A 84 -21.08 -18.67 19.02
CA ASN A 84 -22.21 -17.77 18.71
C ASN A 84 -21.92 -16.31 19.13
N ASP A 85 -21.18 -16.12 20.22
CA ASP A 85 -20.82 -14.78 20.71
C ASP A 85 -19.62 -14.19 19.96
N TYR A 86 -18.65 -15.04 19.59
CA TYR A 86 -17.40 -14.60 18.98
C TYR A 86 -17.53 -14.39 17.47
N SER A 87 -18.45 -15.09 16.79
CA SER A 87 -18.75 -14.84 15.38
C SER A 87 -19.37 -13.46 15.15
N ILE A 88 -20.23 -12.98 16.06
CA ILE A 88 -20.77 -11.61 16.00
C ILE A 88 -19.64 -10.59 16.23
N ILE A 89 -18.71 -10.83 17.16
CA ILE A 89 -17.59 -9.91 17.42
C ILE A 89 -16.57 -9.93 16.27
N ALA A 90 -16.27 -11.09 15.69
CA ALA A 90 -15.33 -11.24 14.57
C ALA A 90 -15.88 -10.59 13.30
N VAL A 91 -17.15 -10.86 12.94
CA VAL A 91 -17.82 -10.23 11.79
C VAL A 91 -17.91 -8.72 12.01
N LYS A 92 -18.28 -8.28 13.22
CA LYS A 92 -18.38 -6.84 13.54
C LYS A 92 -17.01 -6.15 13.53
N SER A 93 -15.97 -6.76 14.10
CA SER A 93 -14.62 -6.19 14.11
C SER A 93 -14.03 -6.12 12.70
N LEU A 94 -14.16 -7.19 11.90
CA LEU A 94 -13.71 -7.18 10.50
C LEU A 94 -14.38 -6.08 9.67
N VAL A 95 -15.67 -5.85 9.89
CA VAL A 95 -16.43 -4.77 9.24
C VAL A 95 -15.94 -3.38 9.69
N TYR A 96 -15.66 -3.17 10.97
CA TYR A 96 -15.13 -1.90 11.47
C TYR A 96 -13.73 -1.57 10.95
N TRP A 97 -12.85 -2.57 10.83
CA TRP A 97 -11.48 -2.37 10.33
C TRP A 97 -11.44 -2.15 8.81
N SER A 98 -12.42 -2.67 8.07
CA SER A 98 -12.53 -2.46 6.63
C SER A 98 -13.07 -1.07 6.28
N PHE A 99 -14.03 -0.50 7.01
CA PHE A 99 -14.52 0.85 6.71
C PHE A 99 -13.52 1.98 6.99
N GLY A 100 -12.49 1.76 7.82
CA GLY A 100 -11.50 2.78 8.18
C GLY A 100 -10.38 3.02 7.16
N PHE A 101 -10.14 2.09 6.22
CA PHE A 101 -9.00 2.15 5.29
C PHE A 101 -9.39 2.11 3.80
N VAL A 102 -10.68 2.03 3.48
CA VAL A 102 -11.19 1.76 2.13
C VAL A 102 -11.60 3.05 1.44
N SER A 103 -11.05 3.29 0.26
CA SER A 103 -11.93 3.72 -0.83
C SER A 103 -11.49 3.18 -2.19
N THR A 104 -10.19 3.10 -2.49
CA THR A 104 -9.80 2.81 -3.89
C THR A 104 -8.94 1.56 -4.10
N ALA A 105 -8.05 1.19 -3.18
CA ALA A 105 -7.17 0.02 -3.36
C ALA A 105 -7.74 -1.31 -2.81
N LEU A 106 -8.65 -1.24 -1.83
CA LEU A 106 -9.10 -2.40 -1.05
C LEU A 106 -10.42 -3.05 -1.52
N GLY A 107 -11.10 -2.53 -2.54
CA GLY A 107 -12.31 -3.18 -3.05
C GLY A 107 -12.05 -4.64 -3.45
N VAL A 108 -10.93 -4.88 -4.15
CA VAL A 108 -10.54 -6.21 -4.63
C VAL A 108 -10.17 -7.14 -3.46
N SER A 109 -9.32 -6.69 -2.53
CA SER A 109 -8.87 -7.52 -1.41
C SER A 109 -10.02 -7.85 -0.44
N ASN A 110 -11.00 -6.96 -0.29
CA ASN A 110 -12.14 -7.17 0.61
C ASN A 110 -13.17 -8.16 0.00
N THR A 111 -13.46 -8.10 -1.30
CA THR A 111 -14.32 -9.10 -1.97
C THR A 111 -13.73 -10.50 -1.86
N VAL A 112 -12.41 -10.60 -2.01
CA VAL A 112 -11.66 -11.84 -1.87
C VAL A 112 -11.74 -12.39 -0.44
N ALA A 113 -11.63 -11.53 0.58
CA ALA A 113 -11.81 -11.93 1.98
C ALA A 113 -13.22 -12.44 2.30
N PHE A 114 -14.28 -11.84 1.73
CA PHE A 114 -15.65 -12.34 1.87
C PHE A 114 -15.82 -13.73 1.26
N LEU A 115 -15.35 -13.93 0.03
CA LEU A 115 -15.40 -15.24 -0.64
C LEU A 115 -14.69 -16.30 0.20
N TYR A 116 -13.53 -15.98 0.74
CA TYR A 116 -12.77 -16.92 1.56
C TYR A 116 -13.43 -17.26 2.89
N THR A 117 -14.07 -16.29 3.54
CA THR A 117 -14.75 -16.54 4.81
C THR A 117 -15.97 -17.44 4.61
N THR A 118 -16.66 -17.34 3.47
CA THR A 118 -17.76 -18.23 3.12
C THR A 118 -17.30 -19.61 2.66
N LEU A 119 -16.19 -19.70 1.93
CA LEU A 119 -15.66 -20.97 1.42
C LEU A 119 -14.94 -21.80 2.49
N CYS A 120 -14.28 -21.15 3.45
CA CYS A 120 -13.50 -21.82 4.50
C CYS A 120 -14.32 -22.86 5.29
N PRO A 121 -15.53 -22.55 5.83
CA PRO A 121 -16.37 -23.53 6.52
C PRO A 121 -16.80 -24.71 5.64
N ILE A 122 -17.02 -24.48 4.34
CA ILE A 122 -17.43 -25.52 3.39
C ILE A 122 -16.28 -26.50 3.14
N ILE A 123 -15.08 -25.98 2.88
CA ILE A 123 -13.88 -26.78 2.64
C ILE A 123 -13.54 -27.59 3.89
N VAL A 124 -13.57 -26.97 5.06
CA VAL A 124 -13.28 -27.63 6.33
C VAL A 124 -14.31 -28.71 6.62
N GLY A 125 -15.60 -28.41 6.49
CA GLY A 125 -16.67 -29.41 6.70
C GLY A 125 -16.55 -30.64 5.79
N ALA A 126 -16.06 -30.46 4.57
CA ALA A 126 -15.77 -31.55 3.65
C ALA A 126 -14.49 -32.33 4.00
N MET A 127 -13.50 -31.67 4.60
CA MET A 127 -12.22 -32.30 4.97
C MET A 127 -12.24 -32.99 6.34
N THR A 128 -13.07 -32.53 7.28
CA THR A 128 -13.08 -32.98 8.68
C THR A 128 -14.41 -33.63 9.08
N SER A 129 -15.00 -34.45 8.21
CA SER A 129 -16.32 -35.06 8.48
C SER A 129 -16.32 -36.07 9.65
N ASP A 130 -15.18 -36.68 9.96
CA ASP A 130 -15.05 -37.69 11.03
C ASP A 130 -14.21 -37.19 12.23
N GLU A 131 -13.82 -35.91 12.23
CA GLU A 131 -13.00 -35.25 13.27
C GLU A 131 -11.70 -36.00 13.63
N THR A 132 -11.13 -36.77 12.68
CA THR A 132 -9.91 -37.54 12.95
C THR A 132 -8.64 -36.70 12.83
N LEU A 133 -7.59 -37.07 13.58
CA LEU A 133 -6.28 -36.39 13.52
C LEU A 133 -5.68 -36.38 12.10
N GLY A 134 -5.87 -37.46 11.32
CA GLY A 134 -5.37 -37.55 9.95
C GLY A 134 -6.03 -36.55 8.98
N GLN A 135 -7.32 -36.27 9.19
CA GLN A 135 -8.05 -35.25 8.43
C GLN A 135 -7.51 -33.84 8.75
N TRP A 136 -7.25 -33.54 10.03
CA TRP A 136 -6.62 -32.27 10.42
C TRP A 136 -5.21 -32.09 9.86
N ILE A 137 -4.40 -33.15 9.81
CA ILE A 137 -3.08 -33.10 9.14
C ILE A 137 -3.23 -32.75 7.65
N SER A 138 -4.26 -33.27 6.98
CA SER A 138 -4.56 -32.92 5.58
C SER A 138 -4.93 -31.45 5.40
N VAL A 139 -5.64 -30.86 6.37
CA VAL A 139 -5.96 -29.42 6.41
C VAL A 139 -4.68 -28.58 6.52
N TYR A 140 -3.70 -28.99 7.34
CA TYR A 140 -2.42 -28.28 7.44
C TYR A 140 -1.61 -28.34 6.15
N TRP A 141 -1.61 -29.48 5.44
CA TRP A 141 -0.96 -29.59 4.13
C TRP A 141 -1.61 -28.70 3.06
N TYR A 142 -2.93 -28.53 3.11
CA TYR A 142 -3.63 -27.59 2.25
C TYR A 142 -3.18 -26.14 2.50
N ILE A 143 -3.09 -25.72 3.77
CA ILE A 143 -2.61 -24.38 4.15
C ILE A 143 -1.17 -24.17 3.68
N PHE A 144 -0.30 -25.17 3.91
CA PHE A 144 1.08 -25.14 3.46
C PHE A 144 1.19 -24.98 1.94
N GLY A 145 0.41 -25.76 1.19
CA GLY A 145 0.35 -25.68 -0.27
C GLY A 145 -0.06 -24.30 -0.76
N ASN A 146 -1.07 -23.68 -0.12
CA ASN A 146 -1.48 -22.32 -0.45
C ASN A 146 -0.34 -21.31 -0.26
N PHE A 147 0.32 -21.31 0.89
CA PHE A 147 1.45 -20.39 1.14
C PHE A 147 2.60 -20.62 0.17
N PHE A 148 2.90 -21.88 -0.13
CA PHE A 148 3.97 -22.24 -1.05
C PHE A 148 3.67 -21.75 -2.47
N VAL A 149 2.46 -21.98 -2.98
CA VAL A 149 2.05 -21.56 -4.32
C VAL A 149 2.03 -20.03 -4.44
N CYS A 150 1.38 -19.33 -3.52
CA CYS A 150 1.32 -17.86 -3.54
C CYS A 150 2.71 -17.23 -3.37
N GLY A 151 3.54 -17.78 -2.48
CA GLY A 151 4.92 -17.35 -2.29
C GLY A 151 5.78 -17.57 -3.55
N THR A 152 5.60 -18.70 -4.24
CA THR A 152 6.34 -19.00 -5.47
C THR A 152 5.92 -18.05 -6.60
N ILE A 153 4.63 -17.79 -6.77
CA ILE A 153 4.11 -16.82 -7.75
C ILE A 153 4.68 -15.43 -7.46
N TYR A 154 4.68 -15.02 -6.18
CA TYR A 154 5.28 -13.75 -5.78
C TYR A 154 6.76 -13.66 -6.17
N MET A 155 7.56 -14.69 -5.85
CA MET A 155 9.00 -14.70 -6.14
C MET A 155 9.31 -14.69 -7.64
N ILE A 156 8.46 -15.25 -8.49
CA ILE A 156 8.64 -15.25 -9.95
C ILE A 156 8.34 -13.88 -10.56
N PHE A 157 7.30 -13.20 -10.07
CA PHE A 157 6.77 -11.99 -10.70
C PHE A 157 7.13 -10.69 -9.97
N VAL A 158 7.73 -10.77 -8.79
CA VAL A 158 8.24 -9.59 -8.09
C VAL A 158 9.35 -8.96 -8.94
N SER A 159 9.23 -7.65 -9.17
CA SER A 159 10.24 -6.87 -9.84
C SER A 159 10.60 -5.69 -8.95
N THR A 160 11.90 -5.48 -8.76
CA THR A 160 12.45 -4.32 -8.02
C THR A 160 12.60 -3.09 -8.93
N ASN A 161 12.28 -3.22 -10.23
CA ASN A 161 12.41 -2.10 -11.16
C ASN A 161 11.38 -1.02 -10.86
N VAL A 162 11.87 0.22 -10.81
CA VAL A 162 11.03 1.41 -10.70
C VAL A 162 10.08 1.43 -11.90
N GLN A 163 8.79 1.52 -11.61
CA GLN A 163 7.78 1.41 -12.65
C GLN A 163 7.71 2.71 -13.48
N PRO A 164 7.40 2.64 -14.79
CA PRO A 164 7.55 3.78 -15.72
C PRO A 164 6.74 5.04 -15.34
N TRP A 165 5.65 4.87 -14.59
CA TRP A 165 4.83 5.98 -14.11
C TRP A 165 5.46 6.74 -12.92
N ASN A 166 6.52 6.21 -12.31
CA ASN A 166 7.20 6.81 -11.15
C ASN A 166 8.26 7.87 -11.55
N ASP A 167 8.55 8.02 -12.84
CA ASP A 167 9.54 8.98 -13.36
C ASP A 167 9.15 10.45 -13.17
N ASN A 168 7.89 10.73 -12.83
CA ASN A 168 7.39 12.09 -12.58
C ASN A 168 7.93 12.69 -11.26
N PHE A 169 8.57 11.88 -10.41
CA PHE A 169 9.20 12.30 -9.15
C PHE A 169 10.72 12.22 -9.21
N LYS A 170 11.33 12.57 -10.34
CA LYS A 170 12.75 12.94 -10.33
C LYS A 170 12.87 14.19 -9.46
N ILE A 171 13.20 14.00 -8.19
CA ILE A 171 13.71 15.06 -7.31
C ILE A 171 14.81 15.73 -8.13
N ALA A 172 14.71 17.03 -8.37
CA ALA A 172 15.77 17.77 -9.05
C ALA A 172 17.09 17.39 -8.36
N PRO A 173 18.16 17.07 -9.11
CA PRO A 173 19.40 16.67 -8.49
C PRO A 173 19.79 17.76 -7.50
N GLU A 174 19.94 17.44 -6.22
CA GLU A 174 20.28 18.38 -5.13
C GLU A 174 21.48 19.28 -5.47
N ASN A 175 22.31 18.83 -6.42
CA ASN A 175 23.48 19.53 -6.95
C ASN A 175 23.17 20.67 -7.95
N SER A 176 21.97 20.73 -8.56
CA SER A 176 21.62 21.84 -9.47
C SER A 176 21.54 23.16 -8.72
N ASP A 177 20.91 23.15 -7.55
CA ASP A 177 20.64 24.35 -6.76
C ASP A 177 21.93 24.89 -6.12
N LEU A 178 22.86 24.00 -5.76
CA LEU A 178 24.19 24.35 -5.27
C LEU A 178 25.05 24.97 -6.37
N SER A 179 25.06 24.40 -7.57
CA SER A 179 25.82 24.94 -8.70
C SER A 179 25.28 26.30 -9.18
N GLU A 180 23.96 26.48 -9.17
CA GLU A 180 23.32 27.75 -9.54
C GLU A 180 23.60 28.83 -8.49
N GLN A 181 23.60 28.49 -7.19
CA GLN A 181 24.02 29.41 -6.12
C GLN A 181 25.51 29.77 -6.18
N GLU A 182 26.40 28.85 -6.52
CA GLU A 182 27.83 29.14 -6.68
C GLU A 182 28.08 30.09 -7.86
N ASN A 183 27.41 29.87 -8.99
CA ASN A 183 27.49 30.74 -10.16
C ASN A 183 26.97 32.16 -9.84
N LEU A 184 25.85 32.27 -9.11
CA LEU A 184 25.32 33.57 -8.66
C LEU A 184 26.27 34.30 -7.70
N LYS A 185 26.96 33.58 -6.81
CA LYS A 185 27.97 34.19 -5.93
C LYS A 185 29.17 34.71 -6.72
N LEU A 186 29.61 33.98 -7.75
CA LEU A 186 30.72 34.37 -8.61
C LEU A 186 30.38 35.59 -9.46
N GLU A 187 29.17 35.65 -10.04
CA GLU A 187 28.73 36.82 -10.81
C GLU A 187 28.64 38.09 -9.96
N VAL A 188 28.08 37.98 -8.74
CA VAL A 188 28.02 39.11 -7.79
C VAL A 188 29.42 39.57 -7.40
N PHE A 189 30.34 38.64 -7.15
CA PHE A 189 31.73 38.97 -6.82
C PHE A 189 32.44 39.69 -7.97
N ILE A 190 32.29 39.20 -9.21
CA ILE A 190 32.86 39.84 -10.41
C ILE A 190 32.29 41.25 -10.59
N ASN A 191 30.98 41.42 -10.44
CA ASN A 191 30.32 42.72 -10.64
C ASN A 191 30.70 43.74 -9.56
N ILE A 192 30.93 43.30 -8.32
CA ILE A 192 31.44 44.15 -7.24
C ILE A 192 32.90 44.56 -7.52
N THR A 193 33.73 43.63 -7.98
CA THR A 193 35.15 43.89 -8.25
C THR A 193 35.32 44.88 -9.41
N ASN A 194 34.49 44.75 -10.46
CA ASN A 194 34.47 45.66 -11.60
C ASN A 194 33.89 47.06 -11.31
N ASN A 195 33.26 47.26 -10.14
CA ASN A 195 32.67 48.54 -9.74
C ASN A 195 33.49 49.23 -8.65
N ILE A 196 34.58 48.60 -8.18
CA ILE A 196 35.49 49.11 -7.14
C ILE A 196 36.86 49.54 -7.74
N PHE A 197 37.16 49.16 -8.99
CA PHE A 197 38.30 49.65 -9.79
C PHE A 197 37.80 50.34 -11.04
#